data_AF-A0A447TW46-F1
#
_entry.id   AF-A0A447TW46-F1
#
_cell.length_a   1.000
_cell.length_b   1.000
_cell.length_c   1.000
_cell.angle_alpha   90.00
_cell.angle_beta   90.00
_cell.angle_gamma   90.00
#
_symmetry.space_group_name_H-M   'P 1'
#
loop_
_entity.id
_entity.type
_entity.pdbx_description
1 polymer ?
#
loop_
_entity_poly.entity_id
_entity_poly.type
_entity_poly.pdbx_seq_one_letter_code
_entity_poly.pdbx_strand_id
1 'polypeptide(L)' 'MIDDDGYRPNVGIVICNRQGQVMWARRFGQHSWQFPQGGINPGGVGRTGDVPGTV' A
#
# COMPACT_ATOMS: atom_id res chain seq x y z
N MET A 1 10.44 12.48 0.08
CA MET A 1 11.20 11.92 1.20
C MET A 1 11.54 10.49 0.86
N ILE A 2 12.76 10.31 0.40
CA ILE A 2 13.43 9.03 0.13
C ILE A 2 14.58 9.04 1.15
N ASP A 3 14.85 7.92 1.81
CA ASP A 3 15.96 7.83 2.76
C ASP A 3 17.32 7.90 2.04
N ASP A 4 18.39 8.00 2.82
CA ASP A 4 19.76 8.14 2.31
C ASP A 4 20.20 6.91 1.47
N ASP A 5 19.50 5.79 1.60
CA ASP A 5 19.71 4.55 0.86
C ASP A 5 18.81 4.43 -0.39
N GLY A 6 17.96 5.41 -0.67
CA GLY A 6 17.12 5.43 -1.88
C GLY A 6 15.74 4.78 -1.73
N TYR A 7 15.32 4.41 -0.52
CA TYR A 7 14.02 3.79 -0.26
C TYR A 7 12.96 4.81 0.15
N ARG A 8 11.72 4.55 -0.26
CA ARG A 8 10.55 5.33 0.18
C ARG A 8 9.88 4.62 1.34
N PRO A 9 9.63 5.30 2.46
CA PRO A 9 8.84 4.75 3.56
C PRO A 9 7.42 4.39 3.10
N ASN A 10 7.00 3.15 3.34
CA ASN A 10 5.69 2.63 2.96
C ASN A 10 5.11 1.76 4.09
N VAL A 11 3.79 1.60 4.06
CA VAL A 11 3.02 0.66 4.91
C VAL A 11 2.30 -0.32 3.99
N GLY A 12 2.34 -1.61 4.35
CA GLY A 12 1.49 -2.65 3.76
C GLY A 12 0.39 -3.06 4.72
N ILE A 13 -0.81 -3.33 4.20
CA ILE A 13 -1.97 -3.75 5.00
C ILE A 13 -2.35 -5.17 4.60
N VAL A 14 -2.39 -6.08 5.57
CA VAL A 14 -2.93 -7.43 5.38
C VAL A 14 -4.26 -7.51 6.13
N ILE A 15 -5.34 -7.77 5.39
CA ILE A 15 -6.69 -7.92 5.95
C ILE A 15 -7.02 -9.40 5.94
N CYS A 16 -7.29 -9.97 7.12
CA CYS A 16 -7.68 -11.36 7.30
C CYS A 16 -9.14 -11.45 7.77
N ASN A 17 -9.86 -12.49 7.34
CA ASN A 17 -11.17 -12.83 7.91
C ASN A 17 -11.06 -13.96 8.95
N ARG A 18 -12.17 -14.27 9.63
CA ARG A 18 -12.21 -15.34 10.65
C ARG A 18 -12.00 -16.74 10.08
N GLN A 19 -12.10 -16.90 8.77
CA GLN A 19 -11.86 -18.15 8.06
C GLN A 19 -10.37 -18.33 7.67
N GLY A 20 -9.49 -17.39 8.03
CA GLY A 20 -8.06 -17.45 7.70
C GLY A 20 -7.74 -17.09 6.24
N GLN A 21 -8.69 -16.47 5.53
CA GLN A 21 -8.45 -15.96 4.18
C GLN A 21 -7.94 -14.52 4.25
N VAL A 22 -7.17 -14.13 3.24
CA VAL A 22 -6.59 -12.79 3.12
C VAL A 22 -7.19 -12.03 1.94
N MET A 23 -7.37 -10.72 2.10
CA MET A 23 -7.79 -9.85 1.00
C MET A 23 -6.64 -9.65 0.02
N TRP A 24 -6.86 -10.03 -1.24
CA TRP A 24 -5.93 -9.79 -2.34
C TRP A 24 -6.64 -8.96 -3.41
N ALA A 25 -6.13 -7.76 -3.68
CA ALA A 25 -6.78 -6.80 -4.57
C ALA A 25 -6.10 -6.78 -5.95
N ARG A 26 -6.89 -6.78 -7.01
CA ARG A 26 -6.40 -6.57 -8.37
C ARG A 26 -6.10 -5.09 -8.57
N ARG A 27 -4.95 -4.79 -9.17
CA ARG A 27 -4.58 -3.40 -9.56
C ARG A 27 -5.56 -2.86 -10.61
N PHE A 28 -5.93 -1.59 -10.48
CA PHE A 28 -6.76 -0.94 -11.48
C PHE A 28 -6.07 -0.95 -12.86
N GLY A 29 -6.80 -1.38 -13.89
CA GLY A 29 -6.28 -1.45 -15.26
C GLY A 29 -5.16 -2.48 -15.52
N GLN A 30 -4.83 -3.37 -14.57
CA GLN A 30 -3.76 -4.36 -14.71
C GLN A 30 -4.24 -5.78 -14.35
N HIS A 31 -3.53 -6.80 -14.86
CA HIS A 31 -3.76 -8.22 -14.54
C HIS A 31 -2.82 -8.72 -13.42
N SER A 32 -2.50 -7.85 -12.48
CA SER A 32 -1.65 -8.15 -11.33
C SER A 32 -2.39 -7.87 -10.03
N TRP A 33 -1.96 -8.57 -8.98
CA TRP A 33 -2.62 -8.58 -7.68
C TRP A 33 -1.64 -8.17 -6.59
N GLN A 34 -2.13 -7.47 -5.57
CA GLN A 34 -1.33 -7.02 -4.44
C GLN A 34 -2.15 -6.88 -3.16
N PHE A 35 -1.44 -6.75 -2.05
CA PHE A 35 -2.02 -6.19 -0.84
C PHE A 35 -2.14 -4.66 -0.95
N PRO A 36 -3.10 -4.04 -0.26
CA PRO A 36 -3.12 -2.60 -0.11
C PRO A 36 -1.81 -2.09 0.50
N GLN A 37 -1.25 -1.03 -0.07
CA GLN A 37 -0.03 -0.39 0.42
C GLN A 37 -0.17 1.13 0.29
N GLY A 38 0.59 1.91 1.07
CA GLY A 38 0.58 3.37 0.97
C GLY A 38 1.88 3.99 1.47
N GLY A 39 2.22 5.15 0.92
CA GLY A 39 3.40 5.92 1.33
C GLY A 39 3.19 6.62 2.68
N ILE A 40 4.25 6.75 3.47
CA ILE A 40 4.23 7.54 4.70
C ILE A 40 4.64 8.98 4.34
N ASN A 41 3.84 9.97 4.77
CA ASN A 41 4.16 11.38 4.55
C ASN A 41 4.93 11.94 5.77
N PRO A 42 5.85 12.91 5.57
CA PRO A 42 6.52 13.56 6.68
C PRO A 42 5.50 14.37 7.48
N GLY A 43 5.08 13.85 8.63
CA GLY A 43 4.02 14.43 9.48
C GLY A 43 2.86 13.50 9.83
N GLY A 44 2.79 12.29 9.26
CA GLY A 44 1.79 11.27 9.60
C GLY A 44 1.48 10.30 8.46
N VAL A 45 0.68 9.26 8.74
CA VAL A 45 0.20 8.33 7.70
C VAL A 45 -0.52 9.13 6.61
N GLY A 46 0.07 9.15 5.42
CA GLY A 46 -0.49 9.85 4.28
C GLY A 46 -1.85 9.25 3.92
N ARG A 47 -2.84 10.10 3.63
CA ARG A 47 -4.13 9.64 3.12
C ARG A 47 -3.87 8.84 1.85
N THR A 48 -4.49 7.67 1.79
CA THR A 48 -4.33 6.61 0.78
C THR A 48 -4.60 7.05 -0.67
N GLY A 49 -4.97 8.32 -0.91
CA GLY A 49 -5.34 8.87 -2.23
C GLY A 49 -4.28 9.72 -2.93
N ASP A 50 -3.19 10.12 -2.27
CA ASP A 50 -2.24 11.10 -2.85
C ASP A 50 -0.97 10.44 -3.44
N VAL A 51 -0.99 9.11 -3.62
CA VAL A 51 0.14 8.37 -4.20
C VAL A 51 -0.28 7.73 -5.52
N PRO A 52 0.35 8.07 -6.65
CA PRO A 52 0.09 7.38 -7.92
C PRO A 52 0.32 5.87 -7.72
N GLY A 53 -0.74 5.07 -7.88
CA GLY A 53 -0.68 3.61 -7.75
C GLY A 53 -1.13 3.02 -6.41
N THR A 54 -1.79 3.80 -5.55
CA THR A 54 -2.55 3.23 -4.42
C THR A 54 -4.03 3.13 -4.83
N VAL A 55 -4.44 1.89 -5.15
CA VAL A 55 -5.73 1.43 -5.72
C VAL A 55 -6.18 2.08 -7.04
#